data_AF-A0A952PDK2-F1
#
_entry.id   AF-A0A952PDK2-F1
#
_cell.length_a   1.000
_cell.length_b   1.000
_cell.length_c   1.000
_cell.angle_alpha   90.00
_cell.angle_beta   90.00
_cell.angle_gamma   90.00
#
_symmetry.space_group_name_H-M   'P 1'
#
loop_
_entity.id
_entity.type
_entity.pdbx_description
1 polymer ?
#
loop_
_entity_poly.entity_id
_entity_poly.type
_entity_poly.pdbx_seq_one_letter_code
_entity_poly.pdbx_strand_id
1 'polypeptide(L)'
;MNQLPDLSTWLEEQYLLWQQAQGKRTTLAQFAKYLGISGPLLSHYMNGIRKPSEENMKKLAQHLSADIYDILGLQKPDAKLQFISRNWNRLSVQQQQSLIEGMERYLEKQKGQERKK
;
A
#
# COMPACT_ATOMS: atom_id res chain seq x y z
N MET A 1 9.26 -17.85 16.20
CA MET A 1 8.83 -17.11 14.99
C MET A 1 7.74 -16.15 15.43
N ASN A 2 7.95 -14.83 15.36
CA ASN A 2 6.85 -13.89 15.60
C ASN A 2 5.91 -13.97 14.40
N GLN A 3 4.71 -14.50 14.60
CA GLN A 3 3.66 -14.44 13.60
C GLN A 3 3.22 -12.98 13.46
N LEU A 4 3.05 -12.50 12.23
CA LEU A 4 2.41 -11.21 11.99
C LEU A 4 0.98 -11.26 12.58
N PRO A 5 0.51 -10.19 13.24
CA PRO A 5 -0.86 -10.13 13.74
C PRO A 5 -1.83 -10.24 12.57
N ASP A 6 -3.03 -10.77 12.81
CA ASP A 6 -4.10 -10.68 11.83
C ASP A 6 -4.57 -9.22 11.66
N LEU A 7 -5.26 -8.93 10.55
CA LEU A 7 -5.69 -7.57 10.21
C LEU A 7 -6.51 -6.91 11.33
N SER A 8 -7.33 -7.67 12.04
CA SER A 8 -8.22 -7.16 13.09
C SER A 8 -7.42 -6.64 14.26
N THR A 9 -6.54 -7.49 14.79
CA THR A 9 -5.62 -7.15 15.89
C THR A 9 -4.75 -5.95 15.52
N TRP A 10 -4.20 -5.94 14.31
CA TRP A 10 -3.40 -4.80 13.87
C TRP A 10 -4.22 -3.50 13.77
N LEU A 11 -5.43 -3.54 13.21
CA LEU A 11 -6.29 -2.35 13.14
C LEU A 11 -6.70 -1.83 14.52
N GLU A 12 -6.88 -2.71 15.50
CA GLU A 12 -7.12 -2.33 16.89
C GLU A 12 -5.91 -1.59 17.48
N GLU A 13 -4.70 -2.12 17.29
CA GLU A 13 -3.46 -1.45 17.72
C GLU A 13 -3.31 -0.06 17.06
N GLN A 14 -3.57 0.04 15.76
CA GLN A 14 -3.51 1.30 15.03
C GLN A 14 -4.56 2.31 15.53
N TYR A 15 -5.77 1.85 15.86
CA TYR A 15 -6.81 2.69 16.46
C TYR A 15 -6.37 3.24 17.81
N LEU A 16 -5.78 2.40 18.67
CA LEU A 16 -5.31 2.80 19.99
C LEU A 16 -4.17 3.82 19.90
N LEU A 17 -3.20 3.60 19.02
CA LEU A 17 -2.11 4.55 18.74
C LEU A 17 -2.64 5.89 18.24
N TRP A 18 -3.56 5.84 17.26
CA TRP A 18 -4.19 7.05 16.73
C TRP A 18 -4.97 7.81 17.82
N GLN A 19 -5.78 7.11 18.62
CA GLN A 19 -6.54 7.71 19.72
C GLN A 19 -5.61 8.36 20.76
N GLN A 20 -4.51 7.69 21.12
CA GLN A 20 -3.52 8.25 22.03
C GLN A 20 -2.93 9.55 21.47
N ALA A 21 -2.62 9.60 20.18
CA ALA A 21 -2.11 10.80 19.51
C ALA A 21 -3.12 11.96 19.47
N GLN A 22 -4.43 11.69 19.54
CA GLN A 22 -5.45 12.75 19.61
C GLN A 22 -5.54 13.44 20.97
N GLY A 23 -4.96 12.87 22.04
CA GLY A 23 -4.97 13.44 23.39
C GLY A 23 -6.37 13.53 24.03
N LYS A 24 -7.39 12.90 23.43
CA LYS A 24 -8.77 12.86 23.92
C LYS A 24 -9.43 11.56 23.52
N ARG A 25 -10.51 11.20 24.22
CA ARG A 25 -11.33 10.05 23.83
C ARG A 25 -11.93 10.29 22.45
N THR A 26 -11.68 9.35 21.54
CA THR A 26 -12.24 9.34 20.19
C THR A 26 -13.14 8.14 19.98
N THR A 27 -13.88 8.13 18.88
CA THR A 27 -14.75 7.02 18.51
C THR A 27 -14.24 6.31 17.26
N LEU A 28 -14.66 5.07 17.09
CA LEU A 28 -14.36 4.31 15.88
C LEU A 28 -14.91 4.98 14.62
N ALA A 29 -16.03 5.69 14.72
CA ALA A 29 -16.58 6.47 13.61
C ALA A 29 -15.66 7.64 13.19
N GLN A 30 -15.01 8.30 14.15
CA GLN A 30 -14.02 9.34 13.86
C GLN A 30 -12.76 8.74 13.22
N PHE A 31 -12.35 7.56 13.66
CA PHE A 31 -11.23 6.85 13.05
C PHE A 31 -11.54 6.41 11.62
N ALA A 32 -12.72 5.85 11.36
CA ALA A 32 -13.17 5.53 10.01
C ALA A 32 -13.15 6.75 9.09
N LYS A 33 -13.63 7.90 9.59
CA LYS A 33 -13.58 9.18 8.88
C LYS A 33 -12.14 9.62 8.59
N TYR A 34 -11.23 9.51 9.56
CA TYR A 34 -9.80 9.80 9.38
C TYR A 34 -9.20 8.93 8.27
N LEU A 35 -9.55 7.65 8.22
CA LEU A 35 -9.09 6.69 7.21
C LEU A 35 -9.78 6.82 5.84
N GLY A 36 -10.79 7.69 5.71
CA GLY A 36 -11.55 7.83 4.46
C GLY A 36 -12.38 6.59 4.07
N ILE A 37 -12.79 5.79 5.06
CA ILE A 37 -13.64 4.59 4.88
C ILE A 37 -14.92 4.71 5.70
N SER A 38 -15.97 3.98 5.33
CA SER A 38 -17.22 4.01 6.11
C SER A 38 -17.06 3.26 7.44
N GLY A 39 -17.76 3.73 8.48
CA GLY A 39 -17.77 3.09 9.80
C GLY A 39 -18.16 1.60 9.77
N PRO A 40 -19.24 1.20 9.07
CA PRO A 40 -19.59 -0.21 8.93
C PRO A 40 -18.48 -1.04 8.29
N LEU A 41 -17.80 -0.49 7.29
CA LEU A 41 -16.76 -1.20 6.57
C LEU A 41 -15.50 -1.39 7.44
N LEU A 42 -15.11 -0.38 8.20
CA LEU A 42 -14.05 -0.52 9.20
C LEU A 42 -14.42 -1.57 10.25
N SER A 43 -15.67 -1.56 10.74
CA SER A 43 -16.15 -2.59 11.67
C SER A 43 -16.04 -4.00 11.08
N HIS A 44 -16.40 -4.20 9.81
CA HIS A 44 -16.21 -5.50 9.16
C HIS A 44 -14.75 -5.94 9.08
N TYR A 45 -13.81 -4.99 8.91
CA TYR A 45 -12.39 -5.29 8.88
C TYR A 45 -11.86 -5.67 10.26
N MET A 46 -12.26 -4.94 11.30
CA MET A 46 -11.86 -5.19 12.69
C MET A 46 -12.50 -6.45 13.30
N ASN A 47 -13.55 -6.98 12.68
CA ASN A 47 -14.14 -8.25 13.09
C ASN A 47 -13.70 -9.43 12.20
N GLY A 48 -12.76 -9.21 11.28
CA GLY A 48 -12.31 -10.24 10.33
C GLY A 48 -13.39 -10.70 9.32
N ILE A 49 -14.54 -10.03 9.25
CA ILE A 49 -15.67 -10.39 8.38
C ILE A 49 -15.33 -10.17 6.91
N ARG A 50 -14.52 -9.15 6.60
CA ARG A 50 -14.19 -8.78 5.23
C ARG A 50 -12.74 -8.34 5.11
N LYS A 51 -12.14 -8.59 3.95
CA LYS A 51 -10.82 -8.01 3.59
C LYS A 51 -10.98 -6.68 2.84
N PRO A 52 -10.07 -5.71 3.01
CA PRO A 52 -10.06 -4.47 2.24
C PRO A 52 -9.94 -4.71 0.74
N SER A 53 -10.63 -3.88 -0.07
CA SER A 53 -10.34 -3.78 -1.49
C SER A 53 -8.99 -3.10 -1.72
N GLU A 54 -8.45 -3.17 -2.94
CA GLU A 54 -7.21 -2.46 -3.28
C GLU A 54 -7.29 -0.95 -3.01
N GLU A 55 -8.44 -0.33 -3.32
CA GLU A 55 -8.67 1.10 -3.06
C GLU A 55 -8.64 1.41 -1.55
N ASN A 56 -9.34 0.62 -0.73
CA ASN A 56 -9.37 0.86 0.71
C ASN A 56 -8.04 0.52 1.38
N MET A 57 -7.30 -0.44 0.86
CA MET A 57 -5.95 -0.76 1.31
C MET A 57 -4.99 0.41 1.05
N LYS A 58 -5.09 1.09 -0.10
CA LYS A 58 -4.33 2.32 -0.35
C LYS A 58 -4.67 3.41 0.67
N LYS A 59 -5.95 3.59 1.00
CA LYS A 59 -6.40 4.55 2.03
C LYS A 59 -5.84 4.20 3.41
N LEU A 60 -5.95 2.94 3.82
CA LEU A 60 -5.39 2.45 5.09
C LEU A 60 -3.87 2.66 5.15
N ALA A 61 -3.15 2.31 4.08
CA ALA A 61 -1.70 2.46 4.01
C ALA A 61 -1.23 3.92 4.02
N GLN A 62 -2.03 4.84 3.47
CA GLN A 62 -1.75 6.28 3.50
C GLN A 62 -1.81 6.87 4.92
N HIS A 63 -2.68 6.34 5.77
CA HIS A 63 -2.97 6.91 7.08
C HIS A 63 -2.32 6.18 8.27
N LEU A 64 -2.00 4.89 8.10
CA LEU A 64 -1.50 4.02 9.18
C LEU A 64 -0.05 3.61 8.91
N SER A 65 0.15 2.67 7.99
CA SER A 65 1.45 2.21 7.52
C SER A 65 1.30 1.30 6.30
N ALA A 66 2.37 1.17 5.51
CA ALA A 66 2.46 0.18 4.44
C ALA A 66 2.53 -1.27 4.96
N ASP A 67 2.66 -1.49 6.28
CA ASP A 67 2.73 -2.83 6.87
C ASP A 67 1.43 -3.63 6.68
N ILE A 68 0.31 -2.96 6.39
CA ILE A 68 -0.95 -3.62 6.02
C ILE A 68 -0.79 -4.58 4.83
N TYR A 69 0.12 -4.27 3.89
CA TYR A 69 0.41 -5.16 2.78
C TYR A 69 1.06 -6.46 3.26
N ASP A 70 2.00 -6.39 4.21
CA ASP A 70 2.66 -7.58 4.75
C ASP A 70 1.66 -8.45 5.54
N ILE A 71 0.81 -7.81 6.35
CA ILE A 71 -0.24 -8.47 7.14
C ILE A 71 -1.22 -9.23 6.25
N LEU A 72 -1.56 -8.66 5.09
CA LEU A 72 -2.44 -9.32 4.12
C LEU A 72 -1.72 -10.29 3.18
N GLY A 73 -0.39 -10.42 3.28
CA GLY A 73 0.42 -11.23 2.38
C GLY A 73 0.43 -10.71 0.94
N LEU A 74 0.29 -9.40 0.77
CA LEU A 74 0.19 -8.73 -0.51
C LEU A 74 1.50 -8.03 -0.87
N GLN A 75 1.79 -7.96 -2.16
CA GLN A 75 2.96 -7.22 -2.63
C GLN A 75 2.77 -5.72 -2.40
N LYS A 76 3.70 -5.11 -1.66
CA LYS A 76 3.76 -3.65 -1.53
C LYS A 76 3.90 -3.01 -2.92
N PRO A 77 3.19 -1.91 -3.21
CA PRO A 77 3.39 -1.20 -4.45
C PRO A 77 4.83 -0.68 -4.54
N ASP A 78 5.52 -0.96 -5.64
CA ASP A 78 6.88 -0.45 -5.84
C ASP A 78 6.86 1.08 -6.00
N ALA A 79 7.53 1.78 -5.09
CA ALA A 79 7.54 3.24 -5.05
C ALA A 79 8.16 3.85 -6.33
N LYS A 80 9.16 3.20 -6.94
CA LYS A 80 9.79 3.64 -8.18
C LYS A 80 8.82 3.46 -9.35
N LEU A 81 8.13 2.33 -9.42
CA LEU A 81 7.12 2.08 -10.44
C LEU A 81 5.96 3.08 -10.32
N GLN A 82 5.50 3.36 -9.12
CA GLN A 82 4.48 4.39 -8.88
C GLN A 82 4.95 5.78 -9.31
N PHE A 83 6.21 6.14 -9.02
CA PHE A 83 6.78 7.41 -9.44
C PHE A 83 6.78 7.56 -10.96
N ILE A 84 7.20 6.52 -11.68
CA ILE A 84 7.18 6.50 -13.15
C ILE A 84 5.75 6.63 -13.66
N SER A 85 4.81 5.81 -13.16
CA SER A 85 3.41 5.82 -13.59
C SER A 85 2.73 7.17 -13.40
N ARG A 86 2.90 7.81 -12.23
CA ARG A 86 2.28 9.13 -11.93
C ARG A 86 2.83 10.27 -12.78
N ASN A 87 4.08 10.17 -13.24
CA ASN A 87 4.71 11.21 -14.04
C ASN A 87 4.70 10.90 -15.54
N TRP A 88 4.22 9.73 -15.96
CA TRP A 88 4.27 9.28 -17.36
C TRP A 88 3.71 10.30 -18.34
N ASN A 89 2.49 10.79 -18.07
CA ASN A 89 1.80 11.77 -18.93
C ASN A 89 2.43 13.18 -18.89
N ARG A 90 3.37 13.42 -17.97
CA ARG A 90 4.14 14.69 -17.88
C ARG A 90 5.40 14.65 -18.75
N LEU A 91 5.82 13.45 -19.18
CA LEU A 91 6.98 13.27 -20.06
C LEU A 91 6.56 13.51 -21.51
N SER A 92 7.44 14.12 -22.30
CA SER A 92 7.24 14.20 -23.75
C SER A 92 7.33 12.81 -24.38
N VAL A 93 6.77 12.64 -25.58
CA VAL A 93 6.85 11.38 -26.34
C VAL A 93 8.32 10.93 -26.49
N GLN A 94 9.24 11.85 -26.74
CA GLN A 94 10.67 11.53 -26.85
C GLN A 94 11.28 11.04 -25.53
N GLN A 95 10.87 11.61 -24.39
CA GLN A 95 11.32 11.18 -23.07
C GLN A 95 10.75 9.81 -22.68
N GLN A 96 9.47 9.56 -23.00
CA GLN A 96 8.83 8.26 -22.82
C GLN A 96 9.55 7.19 -23.64
N GLN A 97 9.83 7.47 -24.92
CA GLN A 97 10.55 6.57 -25.80
C GLN A 97 11.96 6.27 -25.29
N SER A 98 12.70 7.30 -24.84
CA SER A 98 14.04 7.12 -24.28
C SER A 98 14.05 6.22 -23.02
N LEU A 99 13.02 6.30 -22.18
CA LEU A 99 12.86 5.42 -21.02
C LEU A 99 12.62 3.97 -21.45
N ILE A 100 11.73 3.74 -22.42
CA ILE A 100 11.41 2.40 -22.94
C ILE A 100 12.67 1.76 -23.52
N GLU A 101 13.37 2.45 -24.41
CA GLU A 101 14.60 1.94 -25.02
C GLU A 101 15.69 1.66 -23.97
N GLY A 102 15.77 2.50 -22.94
CA GLY A 102 16.65 2.26 -21.79
C GLY A 102 16.34 0.94 -21.11
N MET A 103 15.06 0.69 -20.80
CA MET A 103 14.60 -0.54 -20.18
C MET A 103 14.85 -1.77 -21.06
N GLU A 104 14.56 -1.69 -22.36
CA GLU A 104 14.80 -2.78 -23.32
C GLU A 104 16.28 -3.18 -23.35
N ARG A 105 17.19 -2.20 -23.43
CA ARG A 105 18.64 -2.46 -23.39
C ARG A 105 19.09 -3.17 -22.12
N TYR A 106 18.50 -2.86 -20.97
CA TYR A 106 18.83 -3.56 -19.72
C TYR A 106 18.34 -5.01 -19.73
N LEU A 107 17.11 -5.25 -20.21
CA LEU A 107 16.53 -6.59 -20.30
C LEU A 107 17.29 -7.49 -21.28
N GLU A 108 17.74 -6.95 -22.41
CA GLU A 108 18.57 -7.69 -23.37
C GLU A 108 19.92 -8.09 -22.80
N LYS A 109 20.60 -7.18 -22.09
CA LYS A 109 21.87 -7.47 -21.42
C LYS A 109 21.72 -8.58 -20.39
N GLN A 110 20.63 -8.58 -19.63
CA GLN A 110 20.36 -9.61 -18.61
C GLN A 110 20.18 -11.00 -19.25
N LYS A 111 19.38 -11.10 -20.32
CA LYS A 111 19.20 -12.36 -21.08
C LYS A 111 20.52 -12.89 -21.66
N GLY A 112 21.39 -12.00 -22.12
CA GLY A 112 22.72 -12.36 -22.64
C GLY A 112 23.68 -12.88 -21.56
N GLN A 113 23.52 -12.46 -20.31
CA GLN A 113 24.30 -12.94 -19.17
C GLN A 113 23.79 -14.27 -18.63
N GLU A 114 22.48 -14.49 -18.63
CA GLU A 114 21.84 -15.74 -18.19
C GLU A 114 22.14 -16.91 -19.15
N ARG A 115 22.29 -16.65 -20.46
CA ARG A 115 22.66 -17.68 -21.45
C ARG A 115 24.14 -18.12 -21.41
N LYS A 116 24.99 -17.41 -20.65
CA LYS A 116 26.42 -17.71 -20.50
C LYS A 116 26.76 -18.40 -19.18
N LYS A 117 25.79 -18.61 -18.31
CA LYS A 117 25.88 -19.43 -17.10
C LYS A 117 25.29 -20.81 -17.35
#